data_AF-A0A7X8PPR7-F1
#
_entry.id   AF-A0A7X8PPR7-F1
#
_cell.length_a   1.000
_cell.length_b   1.000
_cell.length_c   1.000
_cell.angle_alpha   90.00
_cell.angle_beta   90.00
_cell.angle_gamma   90.00
#
_symmetry.space_group_name_H-M   'P 1'
#
loop_
_entity.id
_entity.type
_entity.pdbx_description
1 polymer ?
#
loop_
_entity_poly.entity_id
_entity_poly.type
_entity_poly.pdbx_seq_one_letter_code
_entity_poly.pdbx_strand_id
1 'polypeptide(L)' 'MSKFSAIFITTVINFSENYKLAYGRQCRVGDSMNISVKLPQTVDGTPDWQFMEDHIKSLPYGDRI' A
#
# COMPACT_ATOMS: atom_id res chain seq x y z
N MET A 1 -7.74 6.94 9.85
CA MET A 1 -6.56 6.37 9.17
C MET A 1 -5.32 6.78 9.92
N SER A 2 -4.48 5.83 10.28
CA SER A 2 -3.19 6.06 10.93
C SER A 2 -2.07 6.18 9.89
N LYS A 3 -0.94 6.79 10.28
CA LYS A 3 0.27 6.88 9.45
C LYS A 3 0.72 5.49 8.93
N PHE A 4 0.61 4.47 9.78
CA PHE A 4 1.00 3.10 9.46
C PHE A 4 0.16 2.47 8.35
N SER A 5 -1.16 2.68 8.38
CA SER A 5 -2.04 2.20 7.30
C SER A 5 -1.70 2.81 5.92
N ALA A 6 -1.30 4.08 5.89
CA ALA A 6 -0.87 4.74 4.65
C ALA A 6 0.47 4.21 4.13
N ILE A 7 1.41 3.89 5.03
CA ILE A 7 2.70 3.26 4.69
C ILE A 7 2.47 1.88 4.08
N PHE A 8 1.55 1.09 4.66
CA PHE A 8 1.17 -0.20 4.09
C PHE A 8 0.68 -0.04 2.65
N ILE A 9 -0.30 0.83 2.41
CA ILE A 9 -0.86 1.05 1.08
C ILE A 9 0.21 1.52 0.08
N THR A 10 1.06 2.46 0.48
CA THR A 10 2.15 2.97 -0.36
C THR A 10 3.14 1.86 -0.72
N THR A 11 3.47 1.00 0.24
CA THR A 11 4.35 -0.15 0.03
C THR A 11 3.75 -1.13 -0.96
N VAL A 12 2.46 -1.42 -0.83
CA VAL A 12 1.75 -2.34 -1.74
C VAL A 12 1.69 -1.74 -3.15
N ILE A 13 1.35 -0.46 -3.31
CA ILE A 13 1.35 0.24 -4.61
C ILE A 13 2.74 0.17 -5.24
N ASN A 14 3.77 0.48 -4.45
CA ASN A 14 5.15 0.43 -4.93
C ASN A 14 5.50 -0.99 -5.37
N PHE A 15 5.21 -2.01 -4.57
CA PHE A 15 5.50 -3.41 -4.91
C PHE A 15 4.77 -3.87 -6.19
N SER A 16 3.50 -3.54 -6.36
CA SER A 16 2.72 -3.94 -7.54
C SER A 16 3.19 -3.24 -8.82
N GLU A 17 3.64 -1.99 -8.71
CA GLU A 17 3.93 -1.16 -9.87
C GLU A 17 5.44 -0.99 -10.13
N ASN A 18 6.32 -1.45 -9.24
CA ASN A 18 7.78 -1.37 -9.37
C ASN A 18 8.27 -1.96 -10.71
N TYR A 19 7.65 -3.05 -11.15
CA TYR A 19 8.00 -3.70 -12.40
C TYR A 19 7.53 -2.93 -13.65
N LYS A 20 6.45 -2.14 -13.53
CA LYS A 20 5.85 -1.41 -14.67
C LYS A 20 6.39 0.01 -14.78
N LEU A 21 6.66 0.64 -13.64
CA LEU A 21 7.04 2.04 -13.49
C LEU A 21 8.52 2.15 -13.12
N ALA A 22 9.37 2.12 -14.14
CA ALA A 22 10.79 2.44 -14.01
C ALA A 22 11.04 3.93 -14.34
N TYR A 23 12.26 4.42 -14.12
CA TYR A 23 12.63 5.81 -14.45
C TYR A 23 12.27 6.21 -15.90
N GLY A 24 12.41 5.28 -16.86
CA GLY A 24 12.01 5.49 -18.27
C GLY A 24 10.51 5.33 -18.56
N ARG A 25 9.72 4.83 -17.61
CA ARG A 25 8.27 4.62 -17.67
C ARG A 25 7.59 5.31 -16.51
N GLN A 26 7.78 6.62 -16.42
CA GLN A 26 7.18 7.44 -15.37
C GLN A 26 5.65 7.30 -15.40
N CYS A 27 5.04 7.14 -14.23
CA CYS A 27 3.59 7.09 -14.09
C CYS A 27 2.99 8.44 -14.49
N ARG A 28 2.12 8.46 -15.50
CA ARG A 28 1.35 9.66 -15.83
C ARG A 28 0.02 9.63 -15.09
N VAL A 29 -0.68 10.77 -15.09
CA VAL A 29 -1.97 10.92 -14.40
C VAL A 29 -2.99 9.88 -14.89
N GLY A 30 -3.03 9.59 -16.20
CA GLY A 30 -3.90 8.55 -16.76
C GLY A 30 -3.52 7.13 -16.33
N ASP A 31 -2.23 6.85 -16.15
CA ASP A 31 -1.76 5.54 -15.72
C ASP A 31 -2.09 5.29 -14.24
N SER A 32 -2.00 6.33 -13.41
CA SER A 32 -2.29 6.23 -11.98
C SER A 32 -3.72 5.79 -11.66
N MET A 33 -4.69 6.15 -12.51
CA MET A 33 -6.10 5.74 -12.36
C MET A 33 -6.35 4.28 -12.72
N ASN A 34 -5.45 3.66 -13.50
CA ASN A 34 -5.56 2.26 -13.90
C ASN A 34 -4.89 1.30 -12.91
N ILE A 35 -4.18 1.82 -11.90
CA ILE A 35 -3.51 1.01 -10.89
C ILE A 35 -4.57 0.43 -9.95
N SER A 36 -4.80 -0.87 -10.05
CA SER A 36 -5.66 -1.61 -9.12
C SER A 36 -4.80 -2.35 -8.11
N VAL A 37 -5.07 -2.11 -6.83
CA VAL A 37 -4.33 -2.73 -5.73
C VAL A 37 -5.29 -3.56 -4.88
N LYS A 38 -4.86 -4.77 -4.53
CA LYS A 38 -5.60 -5.65 -3.63
C LYS A 38 -5.26 -5.29 -2.19
N LEU A 39 -6.29 -5.01 -1.40
CA LEU A 39 -6.16 -4.72 0.02
C LEU A 39 -6.80 -5.85 0.86
N PRO A 40 -6.34 -6.07 2.09
CA PRO A 40 -7.01 -6.97 3.02
C PRO A 40 -8.40 -6.41 3.33
N GLN A 41 -9.39 -7.30 3.38
CA GLN A 41 -10.78 -6.96 3.70
C GLN A 41 -11.23 -7.68 4.97
N THR A 42 -12.09 -7.02 5.72
CA THR A 42 -12.84 -7.61 6.82
C THR A 42 -13.97 -8.49 6.29
N VAL A 43 -14.61 -9.25 7.18
CA VAL A 43 -15.77 -10.10 6.85
C VAL A 43 -16.93 -9.27 6.28
N ASP A 44 -17.02 -7.99 6.67
CA ASP A 44 -18.04 -7.05 6.21
C ASP A 44 -17.74 -6.45 4.81
N GLY A 45 -16.66 -6.87 4.16
CA GLY A 45 -16.24 -6.40 2.83
C GLY A 45 -15.63 -4.98 2.85
N THR A 46 -15.31 -4.46 4.02
CA THR A 46 -14.60 -3.17 4.16
C THR A 46 -13.10 -3.40 4.29
N PRO A 47 -12.23 -2.48 3.85
CA PRO A 47 -10.79 -2.63 4.01
C PRO A 47 -10.40 -2.75 5.50
N ASP A 48 -9.54 -3.72 5.81
CA ASP A 48 -9.09 -3.96 7.19
C ASP A 48 -7.95 -3.03 7.59
N TRP A 49 -8.32 -1.84 8.09
CA TRP A 49 -7.38 -0.82 8.54
C TRP A 49 -6.57 -1.24 9.77
N GLN A 50 -7.16 -2.05 10.64
CA GLN A 50 -6.52 -2.49 11.88
C GLN A 50 -5.41 -3.49 11.56
N PHE A 51 -5.69 -4.47 10.71
CA PHE A 51 -4.69 -5.41 10.23
C PHE A 51 -3.50 -4.71 9.55
N MET A 52 -3.78 -3.73 8.68
CA MET A 52 -2.70 -2.99 7.99
C MET A 52 -1.78 -2.26 8.96
N GLU A 53 -2.33 -1.68 10.02
CA GLU A 53 -1.56 -0.99 11.05
C GLU A 53 -0.74 -1.95 11.91
N ASP A 54 -1.37 -3.02 12.41
CA ASP A 54 -0.72 -4.01 13.25
C ASP A 54 0.38 -4.75 12.49
N HIS A 55 0.18 -4.99 11.19
CA HIS A 55 1.19 -5.58 10.32
C HIS A 55 2.45 -4.71 10.26
N ILE A 56 2.32 -3.41 9.98
CA ILE A 56 3.47 -2.51 9.91
C ILE A 56 4.17 -2.37 11.27
N LYS A 57 3.42 -2.32 12.37
CA LYS A 57 3.98 -2.28 13.73
C LYS A 57 4.71 -3.56 14.11
N SER A 58 4.26 -4.71 13.61
CA SER A 58 4.91 -6.01 13.88
C SER A 58 6.27 -6.18 13.16
N LEU A 59 6.53 -5.37 12.14
CA LEU A 59 7.79 -5.46 11.39
C LEU A 59 8.98 -5.03 12.26
N PRO A 60 10.14 -5.68 12.11
CA PRO A 60 11.36 -5.20 12.75
C PRO A 60 11.62 -3.76 12.29
N TYR A 61 11.83 -2.86 13.25
CA TYR A 61 11.98 -1.41 13.06
C TYR A 61 10.69 -0.62 12.79
N GLY A 62 9.50 -1.20 12.98
CA GLY A 62 8.22 -0.48 12.90
C GLY A 62 8.12 0.73 13.86
N ASP A 63 8.76 0.65 15.03
CA ASP A 63 8.88 1.75 16.01
C ASP A 63 9.80 2.90 15.57
N ARG A 64 10.60 2.73 14.51
CA ARG A 64 11.59 3.73 14.06
C ARG A 64 11.09 4.62 12.92
N ILE A 65 9.79 4.60 12.62
CA ILE A 65 9.18 5.24 11.44
C ILE A 65 8.49 6.58 11.73
#